data_AF-A0A850SG50-F1
#
_entry.id   AF-A0A850SG50-F1
#
_cell.length_a   1.000
_cell.length_b   1.000
_cell.length_c   1.000
_cell.angle_alpha   90.00
_cell.angle_beta   90.00
_cell.angle_gamma   90.00
#
_symmetry.space_group_name_H-M   'P 1'
#
loop_
_entity.id
_entity.type
_entity.pdbx_description
1 polymer ?
#
loop_
_entity_poly.entity_id
_entity_poly.type
_entity_poly.pdbx_seq_one_letter_code
_entity_poly.pdbx_strand_id
1 'polypeptide(L)'
;MGLKFFSDPPSANSYGTVDGHSNLHVAPPYQDGNPNKYRYNILKTETIGQVIVVEIHYPDCFSWSGRKICVYDNVHKFQNLHSKGCIDPHFLESEYSPFARFEPTQRGWNLAVKLAETLNDELKNQ
;
A
#
# COMPACT_ATOMS: atom_id res chain seq x y z
N MET A 1 -37.46 -6.27 -12.83
CA MET A 1 -36.53 -6.50 -11.70
C MET A 1 -35.58 -7.61 -12.14
N GLY A 2 -34.32 -7.28 -12.44
CA GLY A 2 -33.34 -8.25 -12.96
C GLY A 2 -31.95 -7.79 -12.60
N LEU A 3 -31.33 -8.47 -11.65
CA LEU A 3 -29.95 -8.23 -11.19
C LEU A 3 -29.00 -8.72 -12.29
N LYS A 4 -28.17 -7.81 -12.83
CA LYS A 4 -27.04 -8.17 -13.69
C LYS A 4 -25.87 -8.57 -12.78
N PHE A 5 -25.50 -9.85 -12.84
CA PHE A 5 -24.26 -10.36 -12.27
C PHE A 5 -23.07 -9.76 -13.01
N PHE A 6 -22.14 -9.15 -12.29
CA PHE A 6 -20.82 -8.82 -12.83
C PHE A 6 -20.04 -10.12 -12.96
N SER A 7 -19.56 -10.40 -14.17
CA SER A 7 -18.68 -11.52 -14.51
C SER A 7 -17.31 -11.37 -13.82
N ASP A 8 -16.74 -12.49 -13.41
CA ASP A 8 -15.43 -12.61 -12.77
C ASP A 8 -14.29 -11.89 -13.51
N PRO A 9 -13.26 -11.39 -12.82
CA PRO A 9 -12.07 -10.87 -13.49
C PRO A 9 -11.30 -12.01 -14.20
N PRO A 10 -10.67 -11.74 -15.35
CA PRO A 10 -9.99 -12.77 -16.12
C PRO A 10 -8.77 -13.32 -15.36
N SER A 11 -8.67 -14.65 -15.35
CA SER A 11 -7.61 -15.41 -14.70
C SER A 11 -6.23 -15.15 -15.32
N ALA A 12 -5.21 -15.13 -14.48
CA ALA A 12 -3.81 -14.93 -14.86
C ALA A 12 -3.26 -16.02 -15.80
N ASN A 13 -2.45 -15.55 -16.76
CA ASN A 13 -1.36 -16.22 -17.49
C ASN A 13 -1.68 -17.44 -18.39
N SER A 14 -1.66 -17.19 -19.71
CA SER A 14 -1.18 -18.16 -20.70
C SER A 14 0.06 -17.61 -21.41
N TYR A 15 1.23 -18.18 -21.11
CA TYR A 15 2.42 -18.02 -21.96
C TYR A 15 2.29 -19.00 -23.12
N GLY A 16 2.21 -18.50 -24.35
CA GLY A 16 2.11 -19.30 -25.57
C GLY A 16 2.68 -18.58 -26.78
N THR A 17 3.84 -19.07 -27.23
CA THR A 17 4.48 -19.06 -28.56
C THR A 17 4.27 -17.84 -29.48
N VAL A 18 5.36 -17.09 -29.72
CA VAL A 18 5.42 -16.05 -30.77
C VAL A 18 6.04 -16.62 -32.05
N ASP A 19 5.22 -16.75 -33.09
CA ASP A 19 5.69 -16.81 -34.48
C ASP A 19 5.27 -15.51 -35.19
N GLY A 20 6.24 -14.80 -35.75
CA GLY A 20 6.05 -13.99 -36.95
C GLY A 20 5.67 -12.50 -36.79
N HIS A 21 6.67 -11.64 -37.04
CA HIS A 21 6.59 -10.36 -37.76
C HIS A 21 5.47 -9.36 -37.42
N SER A 22 5.72 -8.50 -36.41
CA SER A 22 5.51 -7.05 -36.56
C SER A 22 6.36 -6.28 -35.55
N ASN A 23 7.15 -5.31 -36.03
CA ASN A 23 7.84 -4.32 -35.20
C ASN A 23 6.83 -3.34 -34.61
N LEU A 24 6.01 -3.81 -33.67
CA LEU A 24 5.40 -2.92 -32.69
C LEU A 24 6.45 -2.77 -31.58
N HIS A 25 6.90 -1.54 -31.37
CA HIS A 25 7.67 -1.17 -30.18
C HIS A 25 6.71 -1.28 -28.99
N VAL A 26 6.46 -2.51 -28.53
CA VAL A 26 5.67 -2.78 -27.33
C VAL A 26 6.48 -2.17 -26.21
N ALA A 27 5.99 -1.05 -25.65
CA ALA A 27 6.56 -0.50 -24.43
C ALA A 27 6.68 -1.66 -23.42
N PRO A 28 7.80 -1.80 -22.71
CA PRO A 28 8.00 -2.92 -21.79
C PRO A 28 6.77 -3.01 -20.87
N PRO A 29 6.31 -4.23 -20.54
CA PRO A 29 5.15 -4.41 -19.67
C PRO A 29 5.37 -3.58 -18.41
N TYR A 30 4.35 -2.82 -18.02
CA TYR A 30 4.33 -1.98 -16.81
C TYR A 30 4.78 -2.82 -15.62
N GLN A 31 6.06 -2.73 -15.26
CA GLN A 31 6.56 -3.30 -14.02
C GLN A 31 6.23 -2.27 -12.96
N ASP A 32 5.07 -2.44 -12.31
CA ASP A 32 4.84 -1.77 -11.04
C ASP A 32 5.93 -2.29 -10.11
N GLY A 33 7.00 -1.51 -9.96
CA GLY A 33 8.16 -1.93 -9.20
C GLY A 33 7.71 -2.32 -7.80
N ASN A 34 7.92 -3.58 -7.43
CA ASN A 34 7.51 -4.10 -6.13
C ASN A 34 8.21 -3.28 -5.03
N PRO A 35 7.48 -2.70 -4.05
CA PRO A 35 8.09 -1.96 -2.95
C PRO A 35 9.22 -2.74 -2.28
N ASN A 36 10.43 -2.18 -2.33
CA ASN A 36 11.55 -2.71 -1.59
C ASN A 36 11.45 -2.24 -0.13
N LYS A 37 11.07 -3.16 0.77
CA LYS A 37 10.88 -2.87 2.19
C LYS A 37 12.11 -2.31 2.92
N TYR A 38 13.30 -2.43 2.33
CA TYR A 38 14.56 -1.89 2.87
C TYR A 38 14.98 -0.56 2.25
N ARG A 39 14.26 -0.08 1.23
CA ARG A 39 14.55 1.19 0.55
C ARG A 39 13.30 2.05 0.57
N TYR A 40 13.17 2.87 1.60
CA TYR A 40 12.06 3.78 1.76
C TYR A 40 12.51 5.10 2.39
N ASN A 41 11.68 6.13 2.24
CA ASN A 41 11.80 7.39 2.97
C ASN A 41 10.46 7.71 3.64
N ILE A 42 10.51 8.10 4.91
CA ILE A 42 9.31 8.64 5.59
C ILE A 42 9.17 10.10 5.19
N LEU A 43 8.06 10.45 4.55
CA LEU A 43 7.78 11.81 4.11
C LEU A 43 6.98 12.60 5.12
N LYS A 44 6.03 11.94 5.80
CA LYS A 44 5.11 12.57 6.75
C LYS A 44 4.64 11.56 7.79
N THR A 45 4.44 11.99 9.02
CA THR A 45 3.89 11.18 10.11
C THR A 45 2.87 11.97 10.91
N GLU A 46 1.85 11.29 11.42
CA GLU A 46 0.88 11.84 12.37
C GLU A 46 0.48 10.76 13.37
N THR A 47 0.66 11.03 14.66
CA THR A 47 0.38 10.07 15.74
C THR A 47 -0.83 10.53 16.53
N ILE A 48 -1.80 9.63 16.71
CA ILE A 48 -3.05 9.86 17.42
C ILE A 48 -3.21 8.74 18.45
N GLY A 49 -2.87 9.05 19.70
CA GLY A 49 -2.78 8.04 20.76
C GLY A 49 -1.79 6.92 20.40
N GLN A 50 -2.29 5.68 20.32
CA GLN A 50 -1.49 4.51 19.93
C GLN A 50 -1.41 4.29 18.43
N VAL A 51 -2.16 5.04 17.62
CA VAL A 51 -2.24 4.84 16.17
C VAL A 51 -1.30 5.82 15.47
N ILE A 52 -0.62 5.38 14.41
CA ILE A 52 0.24 6.24 13.60
C ILE A 52 -0.09 6.15 12.11
N VAL A 53 -0.25 7.31 11.49
CA VAL A 53 -0.40 7.49 10.04
C VAL A 53 0.96 7.90 9.48
N VAL A 54 1.38 7.25 8.40
CA VAL A 54 2.71 7.44 7.82
C VAL A 54 2.59 7.52 6.31
N GLU A 55 3.16 8.56 5.73
CA GLU A 55 3.41 8.63 4.31
C GLU A 55 4.83 8.19 4.00
N ILE A 56 4.95 7.20 3.12
CA ILE A 56 6.18 6.51 2.80
C ILE A 56 6.41 6.62 1.30
N HIS A 57 7.64 6.92 0.89
CA HIS A 57 8.08 6.88 -0.49
C HIS A 57 9.05 5.72 -0.72
N TYR A 58 8.68 4.83 -1.64
CA TYR A 58 9.51 3.75 -2.15
C TYR A 58 10.07 4.18 -3.52
N PRO A 59 11.36 4.51 -3.63
CA PRO A 59 11.95 5.05 -4.86
C PRO A 59 11.96 4.04 -6.02
N ASP A 60 11.81 2.75 -5.71
CA ASP A 60 11.79 1.67 -6.69
C ASP A 60 10.36 1.40 -7.22
N CYS A 61 9.36 2.18 -6.80
CA CYS A 61 7.96 2.05 -7.23
C CYS A 61 7.56 3.19 -8.16
N PHE A 62 6.93 2.85 -9.28
CA PHE A 62 6.53 3.85 -10.29
C PHE A 62 5.04 4.25 -10.20
N SER A 63 4.17 3.36 -9.70
CA SER A 63 2.78 3.72 -9.40
C SER A 63 2.71 4.81 -8.34
N TRP A 64 1.93 5.85 -8.61
CA TRP A 64 1.73 6.98 -7.70
C TRP A 64 3.04 7.63 -7.23
N SER A 65 4.06 7.65 -8.10
CA SER A 65 5.41 8.12 -7.76
C SER A 65 5.99 7.41 -6.52
N GLY A 66 5.64 6.14 -6.32
CA GLY A 66 6.13 5.31 -5.23
C GLY A 66 5.64 5.69 -3.83
N ARG A 67 4.72 6.65 -3.71
CA ARG A 67 4.16 7.07 -2.43
C ARG A 67 3.06 6.12 -1.98
N LYS A 68 2.96 5.93 -0.66
CA LYS A 68 1.95 5.12 0.01
C LYS A 68 1.61 5.77 1.35
N ILE A 69 0.33 5.87 1.68
CA ILE A 69 -0.11 6.26 3.03
C ILE A 69 -0.53 5.00 3.77
N CYS A 70 0.05 4.75 4.92
CA CYS A 70 -0.18 3.58 5.75
C CYS A 70 -0.65 3.99 7.14
N VAL A 71 -1.54 3.20 7.73
CA VAL A 71 -1.96 3.34 9.12
C VAL A 71 -1.48 2.11 9.89
N TYR A 72 -0.83 2.33 11.02
CA TYR A 72 -0.48 1.29 11.98
C TYR A 72 -1.27 1.54 13.27
N ASP A 73 -1.99 0.54 13.73
CA ASP A 73 -2.82 0.52 14.94
C ASP A 73 -2.03 0.54 16.25
N ASN A 74 -0.70 0.40 16.17
CA ASN A 74 0.20 0.46 17.30
C ASN A 74 1.51 1.17 16.92
N VAL A 75 1.81 2.27 17.61
CA VAL A 75 3.00 3.11 17.36
C VAL A 75 4.30 2.37 17.64
N HIS A 76 4.34 1.52 18.68
CA HIS A 76 5.52 0.73 19.02
C HIS A 76 5.84 -0.32 17.96
N LYS A 77 4.80 -0.92 17.36
CA LYS A 77 4.96 -1.82 16.20
C LYS A 77 5.62 -1.08 15.04
N PHE A 78 5.14 0.12 14.69
CA PHE A 78 5.77 0.92 13.63
C PHE A 78 7.21 1.31 13.97
N GLN A 79 7.48 1.74 15.20
CA GLN A 79 8.82 2.10 15.65
C GLN A 79 9.79 0.91 15.57
N ASN A 80 9.33 -0.29 15.92
CA ASN A 80 10.13 -1.51 15.81
C ASN A 80 10.52 -1.79 14.35
N LEU A 81 9.55 -1.74 13.43
CA LEU A 81 9.77 -1.89 11.99
C LEU A 81 10.77 -0.87 11.45
N HIS A 82 10.54 0.40 11.78
CA HIS A 82 11.39 1.51 11.35
C HIS A 82 12.83 1.35 11.88
N SER A 83 13.00 0.96 13.15
CA SER A 83 14.32 0.73 13.75
C SER A 83 15.09 -0.42 13.10
N LYS A 84 14.38 -1.43 12.58
CA LYS A 84 14.95 -2.54 11.82
C LYS A 84 15.26 -2.16 10.36
N GLY A 85 14.91 -0.94 9.93
CA GLY A 85 15.06 -0.49 8.55
C GLY A 85 14.18 -1.29 7.58
N CYS A 86 13.05 -1.82 8.03
CA CYS A 86 12.20 -2.71 7.26
C CYS A 86 10.74 -2.30 7.37
N ILE A 87 10.22 -1.64 6.35
CA ILE A 87 8.79 -1.29 6.27
C ILE A 87 8.22 -1.88 4.98
N ASP A 88 7.33 -2.85 5.13
CA ASP A 88 6.66 -3.51 4.02
C ASP A 88 5.23 -2.96 3.91
N PRO A 89 4.84 -2.39 2.75
CA PRO A 89 3.49 -1.87 2.59
C PRO A 89 2.48 -2.97 2.22
N HIS A 90 2.86 -4.24 2.08
CA HIS A 90 1.93 -5.30 1.72
C HIS A 90 1.07 -5.75 2.92
N PHE A 91 -0.17 -6.15 2.63
CA PHE A 91 -1.00 -6.84 3.61
C PHE A 91 -0.57 -8.30 3.65
N LEU A 92 0.32 -8.63 4.58
CA LEU A 92 0.72 -10.00 4.91
C LEU A 92 0.03 -10.43 6.21
N GLU A 93 -0.20 -11.73 6.40
CA GLU A 93 -0.52 -12.32 7.71
C GLU A 93 0.72 -12.28 8.61
N SER A 94 1.16 -11.08 8.94
CA SER A 94 2.27 -10.84 9.84
C SER A 94 1.98 -9.60 10.67
N GLU A 95 2.55 -9.57 11.87
CA GLU A 95 2.51 -8.41 12.75
C GLU A 95 3.18 -7.16 12.14
N TYR A 96 3.78 -7.27 10.95
CA TYR A 96 4.55 -6.21 10.30
C TYR A 96 3.74 -5.40 9.28
N SER A 97 2.54 -5.85 8.94
CA SER A 97 1.68 -5.22 7.93
C SER A 97 0.98 -3.97 8.47
N PRO A 98 0.73 -2.95 7.63
CA PRO A 98 -0.14 -1.84 7.99
C PRO A 98 -1.57 -2.35 8.23
N PHE A 99 -2.28 -1.72 9.16
CA PHE A 99 -3.70 -1.95 9.40
C PHE A 99 -4.54 -1.53 8.18
N ALA A 100 -4.20 -0.37 7.61
CA ALA A 100 -4.88 0.16 6.43
C ALA A 100 -3.90 0.92 5.51
N ARG A 101 -4.31 1.08 4.25
CA ARG A 101 -3.58 1.88 3.25
C ARG A 101 -4.52 2.78 2.47
N PHE A 102 -4.01 3.95 2.11
CA PHE A 102 -4.74 4.94 1.35
C PHE A 102 -3.91 5.42 0.15
N GLU A 103 -4.61 5.89 -0.87
CA GLU A 103 -4.01 6.59 -2.01
C GLU A 103 -3.21 7.80 -1.52
N PRO A 104 -2.00 8.08 -2.05
CA PRO A 104 -1.13 9.17 -1.59
C PRO A 104 -1.60 10.54 -2.10
N THR A 105 -2.86 10.88 -1.81
CA THR A 105 -3.49 12.17 -2.09
C THR A 105 -3.83 12.87 -0.79
N GLN A 106 -4.13 14.17 -0.85
CA GLN A 106 -4.62 14.91 0.32
C GLN A 106 -5.91 14.28 0.88
N ARG A 107 -6.80 13.79 0.00
CA ARG A 107 -8.01 13.08 0.42
C ARG A 107 -7.66 11.79 1.15
N GLY A 108 -6.74 10.99 0.63
CA GLY A 108 -6.29 9.76 1.27
C GLY A 108 -5.65 10.01 2.64
N TRP A 109 -4.83 11.06 2.76
CA TRP A 109 -4.28 11.49 4.05
C TRP A 109 -5.38 11.82 5.06
N ASN A 110 -6.34 12.67 4.66
CA ASN A 110 -7.44 13.07 5.55
C ASN A 110 -8.29 11.87 5.99
N LEU A 111 -8.50 10.88 5.11
CA LEU A 111 -9.20 9.64 5.46
C LEU A 111 -8.40 8.77 6.41
N ALA A 112 -7.08 8.67 6.22
CA ALA A 112 -6.19 7.92 7.10
C ALA A 112 -6.17 8.50 8.52
N VAL A 113 -6.14 9.83 8.65
CA VAL A 113 -6.21 10.52 9.95
C VAL A 113 -7.55 10.25 10.64
N LYS A 114 -8.68 10.39 9.94
CA LYS A 114 -10.00 10.08 10.50
C LYS A 114 -10.15 8.63 10.97
N LEU A 115 -9.60 7.69 10.21
CA LEU A 115 -9.54 6.29 10.63
C LEU A 115 -8.72 6.16 11.91
N ALA A 116 -7.55 6.81 11.99
CA ALA A 116 -6.70 6.76 13.17
C ALA A 116 -7.36 7.35 14.42
N GLU A 117 -8.11 8.44 14.29
CA GLU A 117 -8.94 9.00 15.36
C GLU A 117 -9.96 7.98 15.87
N THR A 118 -10.70 7.35 14.94
CA THR A 118 -11.72 6.34 15.25
C THR A 118 -11.12 5.13 15.97
N LEU A 119 -10.02 4.57 15.43
CA LEU A 119 -9.32 3.43 16.03
C LEU A 119 -8.77 3.75 17.42
N ASN A 120 -8.19 4.94 17.59
CA ASN A 120 -7.69 5.38 18.88
C ASN A 120 -8.83 5.45 19.92
N ASP A 121 -10.03 5.87 19.53
CA ASP A 121 -11.16 5.92 20.44
C ASP A 121 -11.71 4.51 20.77
N GLU A 122 -11.70 3.57 19.82
CA GLU A 122 -12.00 2.16 20.09
C GLU A 122 -11.03 1.55 21.11
N LEU A 123 -9.72 1.81 20.95
CA LEU A 123 -8.68 1.29 21.84
C LEU A 123 -8.73 1.84 23.27
N LYS A 124 -9.29 3.05 23.49
CA LYS A 124 -9.49 3.61 24.84
C LYS A 124 -10.61 2.93 25.62
N ASN A 125 -11.53 2.28 24.91
CA ASN A 125 -12.74 1.68 25.47
C ASN A 125 -12.60 0.16 25.70
N GLN A 126 -11.40 -0.40 25.49
CA GLN A 126 -11.03 -1.78 25.77
C GLN A 126 -10.23 -1.84 27.08
#